data_AF-A0A0S8J9C5-F1
#
_entry.id   AF-A0A0S8J9C5-F1
#
_cell.length_a   1.000
_cell.length_b   1.000
_cell.length_c   1.000
_cell.angle_alpha   90.00
_cell.angle_beta   90.00
_cell.angle_gamma   90.00
#
_symmetry.space_group_name_H-M   'P 1'
#
loop_
_entity.id
_entity.type
_entity.pdbx_description
1 polymer ?
#
loop_
_entity_poly.entity_id
_entity_poly.type
_entity_poly.pdbx_seq_one_letter_code
_entity_poly.pdbx_strand_id
1 'polypeptide(L)'
;MHKKILLFLVILFALVLRSEAVSQDSLRVAERIAELKKIIAECKDPLKIPPGTFKELQILRGVKPRPDFKKIRGIKAEGLVHVFVDSYVYPAIQTNFDQFILDLQSEGYTVSVTQVITETPEDIRAILQSEYASGLVGVILVGEVPAAWVQLFTITHYYTSHFPTDYFYMDLDGTWNDSNADGFYDDLSGTMEPEIWAGRITPSFCIFGDEVTMLNQYFAKNHAYRTGSMSVPDRALGYIEIPWYVPAMDYVYGDVTIVIDENTTTALDYKYMLQQGYEFVHLLSHSSPWGSTFFLEDETYGGGSVFSYDMAHVNPEAVFVILEACSNAKYTETNNLGQTYIFGSDYCLVAIGETKIMYGNSFEELYYSLGEGNNLGDAFLDWKWWYWDFWLGCDVFGDPTLKPHGHANPMKMAGFSYESIKTGGSKWETSA
;
A
#
# COMPACT_ATOMS: atom_id res chain seq x y z
N MET A 1 -4.23 28.43 23.14
CA MET A 1 -3.08 27.65 23.64
C MET A 1 -3.46 26.31 24.32
N HIS A 2 -4.67 26.10 24.88
CA HIS A 2 -4.99 24.87 25.63
C HIS A 2 -5.68 23.73 24.86
N LYS A 3 -6.15 23.92 23.62
CA LYS A 3 -6.76 22.83 22.82
C LYS A 3 -5.77 21.98 22.01
N LYS A 4 -4.58 22.52 21.68
CA LYS A 4 -3.53 21.79 20.95
C LYS A 4 -2.72 20.85 21.85
N ILE A 5 -2.48 21.25 23.10
CA ILE A 5 -1.75 20.44 24.11
C ILE A 5 -2.55 19.18 24.53
N LEU A 6 -3.89 19.26 24.53
CA LEU A 6 -4.74 18.12 24.86
C LEU A 6 -4.82 17.08 23.72
N LEU A 7 -4.69 17.52 22.45
CA LEU A 7 -4.59 16.61 21.30
C LEU A 7 -3.23 15.89 21.29
N PHE A 8 -2.18 16.61 21.70
CA PHE A 8 -0.80 16.13 21.80
C PHE A 8 -0.61 15.07 22.91
N LEU A 9 -1.22 15.27 24.09
CA LEU A 9 -1.14 14.31 25.21
C LEU A 9 -1.91 13.00 24.97
N VAL A 10 -2.97 13.03 24.15
CA VAL A 10 -3.79 11.83 23.84
C VAL A 10 -3.10 10.93 22.82
N ILE A 11 -2.36 11.51 21.87
CA ILE A 11 -1.51 10.77 20.93
C ILE A 11 -0.31 10.16 21.68
N LEU A 12 0.31 10.92 22.59
CA LEU A 12 1.42 10.45 23.43
C LEU A 12 1.04 9.23 24.30
N PHE A 13 -0.17 9.20 24.88
CA PHE A 13 -0.60 8.10 25.76
C PHE A 13 -0.93 6.80 24.99
N ALA A 14 -1.32 6.91 23.72
CA ALA A 14 -1.53 5.74 22.84
C ALA A 14 -0.21 5.16 22.28
N LEU A 15 0.86 5.96 22.26
CA LEU A 15 2.16 5.58 21.69
C LEU A 15 3.18 5.11 22.74
N VAL A 16 3.14 5.60 23.99
CA VAL A 16 4.06 5.16 25.07
C VAL A 16 3.80 3.71 25.53
N LEU A 17 2.65 3.12 25.20
CA LEU A 17 2.38 1.70 25.43
C LEU A 17 3.03 0.76 24.38
N ARG A 18 3.85 1.27 23.45
CA ARG A 18 4.34 0.49 22.28
C ARG A 18 5.76 -0.08 22.39
N SER A 19 6.39 -0.07 23.56
CA SER A 19 7.66 -0.79 23.75
C SER A 19 7.61 -1.69 24.98
N GLU A 20 7.57 -3.00 24.73
CA GLU A 20 7.92 -4.16 25.59
C GLU A 20 6.80 -5.19 25.88
N ALA A 21 7.04 -6.42 25.40
CA ALA A 21 6.47 -7.73 25.79
C ALA A 21 5.01 -8.09 25.43
N VAL A 22 4.90 -8.97 24.41
CA VAL A 22 3.69 -9.59 23.86
C VAL A 22 2.98 -10.52 24.87
N SER A 23 1.63 -10.47 24.84
CA SER A 23 0.59 -11.27 25.53
C SER A 23 -0.16 -10.60 26.69
N GLN A 24 0.42 -9.63 27.41
CA GLN A 24 -0.31 -8.94 28.50
C GLN A 24 -1.13 -7.74 28.02
N ASP A 25 -0.75 -7.10 26.91
CA ASP A 25 -1.41 -5.86 26.47
C ASP A 25 -2.75 -6.07 25.77
N SER A 26 -2.98 -7.22 25.11
CA SER A 26 -4.29 -7.55 24.54
C SER A 26 -5.35 -7.77 25.64
N LEU A 27 -4.96 -8.36 26.77
CA LEU A 27 -5.77 -8.47 27.97
C LEU A 27 -6.08 -7.08 28.56
N ARG A 28 -5.08 -6.21 28.68
CA ARG A 28 -5.25 -4.84 29.20
C ARG A 28 -6.15 -3.98 28.32
N VAL A 29 -6.05 -4.09 26.99
CA VAL A 29 -6.95 -3.42 26.04
C VAL A 29 -8.38 -3.93 26.19
N ALA A 30 -8.59 -5.24 26.28
CA ALA A 30 -9.92 -5.82 26.50
C ALA A 30 -10.54 -5.41 27.84
N GLU A 31 -9.74 -5.39 28.91
CA GLU A 31 -10.14 -4.92 30.24
C GLU A 31 -10.50 -3.43 30.21
N ARG A 32 -9.70 -2.59 29.52
CA ARG A 32 -9.97 -1.16 29.37
C ARG A 32 -11.23 -0.88 28.55
N ILE A 33 -11.47 -1.63 27.48
CA ILE A 33 -12.73 -1.57 26.72
C ILE A 33 -13.92 -1.93 27.61
N ALA A 34 -13.81 -2.97 28.44
CA ALA A 34 -14.85 -3.37 29.37
C ALA A 34 -15.12 -2.29 30.43
N GLU A 35 -14.07 -1.65 30.95
CA GLU A 35 -14.16 -0.54 31.90
C GLU A 35 -14.87 0.68 31.29
N LEU A 36 -14.48 1.10 30.09
CA LEU A 36 -15.11 2.24 29.40
C LEU A 36 -16.57 1.96 29.05
N LYS A 37 -16.91 0.74 28.61
CA LYS A 37 -18.31 0.31 28.40
C LYS A 37 -19.13 0.37 29.68
N LYS A 38 -18.55 -0.02 30.82
CA LYS A 38 -19.19 0.06 32.12
C LYS A 38 -19.46 1.51 32.54
N ILE A 39 -18.47 2.41 32.37
CA ILE A 39 -18.62 3.84 32.65
C ILE A 39 -19.78 4.45 31.83
N ILE A 40 -19.91 4.07 30.56
CA ILE A 40 -21.01 4.54 29.69
C ILE A 40 -22.36 3.96 30.15
N ALA A 41 -22.42 2.66 30.45
CA ALA A 41 -23.66 1.98 30.82
C ALA A 41 -24.21 2.42 32.19
N GLU A 42 -23.34 2.81 33.13
CA GLU A 42 -23.73 3.24 34.47
C GLU A 42 -24.05 4.74 34.55
N CYS A 43 -23.77 5.52 33.49
CA CYS A 43 -24.01 6.96 33.47
C CYS A 43 -25.46 7.30 33.07
N LYS A 44 -26.26 7.79 34.02
CA LYS A 44 -27.66 8.22 33.78
C LYS A 44 -27.79 9.56 33.02
N ASP A 45 -26.71 10.34 32.96
CA ASP A 45 -26.65 11.65 32.30
C ASP A 45 -25.44 11.67 31.35
N PRO A 46 -25.65 11.53 30.02
CA PRO A 46 -24.57 11.43 29.04
C PRO A 46 -23.57 12.60 29.06
N LEU A 47 -23.98 13.78 29.55
CA LEU A 47 -23.12 14.96 29.66
C LEU A 47 -22.11 14.88 30.82
N LYS A 48 -22.26 13.90 31.72
CA LYS A 48 -21.34 13.62 32.83
C LYS A 48 -20.33 12.52 32.52
N ILE A 49 -20.41 11.91 31.33
CA ILE A 49 -19.38 10.97 30.87
C ILE A 49 -18.07 11.76 30.69
N PRO A 50 -16.94 11.29 31.23
CA PRO A 50 -15.67 12.00 31.12
C PRO A 50 -15.35 12.33 29.64
N PRO A 51 -14.98 13.57 29.32
CA PRO A 51 -14.60 13.95 27.97
C PRO A 51 -13.49 13.03 27.43
N GLY A 52 -13.69 12.50 26.22
CA GLY A 52 -12.74 11.57 25.61
C GLY A 52 -13.08 10.08 25.78
N THR A 53 -13.98 9.69 26.68
CA THR A 53 -14.37 8.27 26.91
C THR A 53 -14.86 7.57 25.65
N PHE A 54 -15.74 8.23 24.87
CA PHE A 54 -16.22 7.67 23.59
C PHE A 54 -15.13 7.60 22.52
N LYS A 55 -14.23 8.59 22.50
CA LYS A 55 -13.10 8.65 21.56
C LYS A 55 -12.06 7.59 21.88
N GLU A 56 -11.74 7.39 23.16
CA GLU A 56 -10.85 6.33 23.66
C GLU A 56 -11.45 4.96 23.37
N LEU A 57 -12.75 4.76 23.60
CA LEU A 57 -13.44 3.52 23.24
C LEU A 57 -13.40 3.25 21.73
N GLN A 58 -13.53 4.29 20.89
CA GLN A 58 -13.43 4.17 19.44
C GLN A 58 -12.01 3.80 19.00
N ILE A 59 -10.99 4.44 19.58
CA ILE A 59 -9.57 4.11 19.34
C ILE A 59 -9.28 2.66 19.75
N LEU A 60 -9.71 2.25 20.96
CA LEU A 60 -9.45 0.91 21.48
C LEU A 60 -10.25 -0.18 20.75
N ARG A 61 -11.44 0.12 20.21
CA ARG A 61 -12.18 -0.80 19.33
C ARG A 61 -11.44 -1.07 18.01
N GLY A 62 -10.62 -0.13 17.54
CA GLY A 62 -9.74 -0.30 16.38
C GLY A 62 -8.44 -1.05 16.69
N VAL A 63 -8.11 -1.29 17.97
CA VAL A 63 -6.95 -2.12 18.35
C VAL A 63 -7.36 -3.59 18.24
N LYS A 64 -7.33 -4.13 17.01
CA LYS A 64 -7.30 -5.58 16.81
C LYS A 64 -6.02 -6.11 17.50
N PRO A 65 -6.06 -7.24 18.24
CA PRO A 65 -4.85 -7.84 18.76
C PRO A 65 -3.87 -8.04 17.59
N ARG A 66 -2.63 -7.56 17.74
CA ARG A 66 -1.57 -7.73 16.75
C ARG A 66 -1.58 -9.18 16.27
N PRO A 67 -1.48 -9.46 14.96
CA PRO A 67 -1.48 -10.83 14.47
C PRO A 67 -0.48 -11.66 15.27
N ASP A 68 -0.87 -12.88 15.62
CA ASP A 68 0.14 -13.90 15.79
C ASP A 68 0.78 -14.02 14.40
N PHE A 69 2.02 -13.58 14.22
CA PHE A 69 2.73 -13.62 12.94
C PHE A 69 2.74 -15.03 12.31
N LYS A 70 2.39 -16.07 13.09
CA LYS A 70 2.13 -17.44 12.63
C LYS A 70 0.79 -17.67 11.90
N LYS A 71 -0.05 -16.63 11.73
CA LYS A 71 -1.35 -16.67 11.05
C LYS A 71 -1.42 -15.75 9.82
N ILE A 72 -0.28 -15.38 9.26
CA ILE A 72 -0.24 -14.79 7.92
C ILE A 72 -0.83 -15.81 6.95
N ARG A 73 -1.60 -15.35 5.96
CA ARG A 73 -2.17 -16.29 4.99
C ARG A 73 -1.02 -17.00 4.29
N GLY A 74 -1.11 -18.33 4.23
CA GLY A 74 -0.11 -19.12 3.55
C GLY A 74 0.04 -18.65 2.11
N ILE A 75 1.28 -18.66 1.63
CA ILE A 75 1.68 -18.29 0.26
C ILE A 75 0.67 -18.84 -0.76
N LYS A 76 -0.05 -17.98 -1.47
CA LYS A 76 -0.83 -18.38 -2.66
C LYS A 76 -0.01 -18.09 -3.91
N ALA A 77 1.04 -18.89 -4.12
CA ALA A 77 1.87 -18.82 -5.33
C ALA A 77 1.14 -19.30 -6.60
N GLU A 78 -0.12 -19.72 -6.48
CA GLU A 78 -0.94 -20.30 -7.53
C GLU A 78 -2.39 -19.86 -7.31
N GLY A 79 -3.13 -19.67 -8.40
CA GLY A 79 -4.51 -19.21 -8.34
C GLY A 79 -4.98 -18.59 -9.65
N LEU A 80 -6.24 -18.18 -9.68
CA LEU A 80 -6.79 -17.42 -10.79
C LEU A 80 -6.55 -15.93 -10.56
N VAL A 81 -5.97 -15.25 -11.54
CA VAL A 81 -5.90 -13.79 -11.63
C VAL A 81 -6.82 -13.35 -12.76
N HIS A 82 -7.77 -12.48 -12.46
CA HIS A 82 -8.61 -11.88 -13.49
C HIS A 82 -8.04 -10.54 -13.92
N VAL A 83 -7.88 -10.34 -15.22
CA VAL A 83 -7.41 -9.07 -15.79
C VAL A 83 -8.56 -8.41 -16.53
N PHE A 84 -8.99 -7.25 -16.03
CA PHE A 84 -9.87 -6.34 -16.77
C PHE A 84 -9.01 -5.36 -17.56
N VAL A 85 -9.29 -5.20 -18.84
CA VAL A 85 -8.56 -4.27 -19.71
C VAL A 85 -9.53 -3.40 -20.48
N ASP A 86 -9.32 -2.09 -20.48
CA ASP A 86 -10.11 -1.17 -21.28
C ASP A 86 -10.04 -1.56 -22.77
N SER A 87 -11.22 -1.81 -23.35
CA SER A 87 -11.39 -2.22 -24.74
C SER A 87 -10.85 -1.21 -25.75
N TYR A 88 -10.76 0.08 -25.38
CA TYR A 88 -10.24 1.12 -26.26
C TYR A 88 -8.73 0.99 -26.49
N VAL A 89 -7.97 0.73 -25.41
CA VAL A 89 -6.50 0.60 -25.48
C VAL A 89 -6.06 -0.80 -25.87
N TYR A 90 -6.86 -1.83 -25.56
CA TYR A 90 -6.51 -3.24 -25.73
C TYR A 90 -5.89 -3.59 -27.10
N PRO A 91 -6.47 -3.19 -28.26
CA PRO A 91 -5.90 -3.52 -29.56
C PRO A 91 -4.50 -2.96 -29.80
N ALA A 92 -4.17 -1.83 -29.16
CA ALA A 92 -2.92 -1.11 -29.37
C ALA A 92 -1.81 -1.51 -28.38
N ILE A 93 -2.15 -2.23 -27.31
CA ILE A 93 -1.20 -2.73 -26.30
C ILE A 93 -1.00 -4.25 -26.38
N GLN A 94 -1.73 -4.94 -27.27
CA GLN A 94 -1.88 -6.40 -27.28
C GLN A 94 -0.54 -7.15 -27.20
N THR A 95 0.49 -6.75 -27.95
CA THR A 95 1.77 -7.47 -27.94
C THR A 95 2.44 -7.49 -26.56
N ASN A 96 2.54 -6.34 -25.89
CA ASN A 96 3.18 -6.28 -24.57
C ASN A 96 2.23 -6.78 -23.47
N PHE A 97 0.92 -6.58 -23.65
CA PHE A 97 -0.09 -7.16 -22.76
C PHE A 97 -0.05 -8.69 -22.79
N ASP A 98 0.01 -9.31 -23.96
CA ASP A 98 0.09 -10.77 -24.09
C ASP A 98 1.39 -11.31 -23.47
N GLN A 99 2.52 -10.58 -23.59
CA GLN A 99 3.75 -10.92 -22.87
C GLN A 99 3.54 -10.86 -21.35
N PHE A 100 2.87 -9.83 -20.85
CA PHE A 100 2.53 -9.73 -19.43
C PHE A 100 1.67 -10.92 -18.96
N ILE A 101 0.68 -11.34 -19.74
CA ILE A 101 -0.13 -12.53 -19.43
C ILE A 101 0.73 -13.81 -19.42
N LEU A 102 1.65 -13.97 -20.37
CA LEU A 102 2.59 -15.09 -20.39
C LEU A 102 3.52 -15.10 -19.17
N ASP A 103 3.96 -13.92 -18.73
CA ASP A 103 4.80 -13.78 -17.53
C ASP A 103 4.04 -14.27 -16.29
N LEU A 104 2.79 -13.83 -16.10
CA LEU A 104 1.93 -14.33 -15.00
C LEU A 104 1.72 -15.85 -15.05
N GLN A 105 1.45 -16.39 -16.24
CA GLN A 105 1.28 -17.84 -16.43
C GLN A 105 2.57 -18.60 -16.14
N SER A 106 3.73 -18.05 -16.48
CA SER A 106 5.04 -18.65 -16.19
C SER A 106 5.34 -18.73 -14.70
N GLU A 107 4.71 -17.87 -13.90
CA GLU A 107 4.80 -17.84 -12.45
C GLU A 107 3.77 -18.71 -11.73
N GLY A 108 2.88 -19.38 -12.48
CA GLY A 108 1.94 -20.37 -11.96
C GLY A 108 0.48 -19.90 -11.87
N TYR A 109 0.17 -18.66 -12.28
CA TYR A 109 -1.21 -18.18 -12.29
C TYR A 109 -1.99 -18.73 -13.48
N THR A 110 -3.26 -19.08 -13.25
CA THR A 110 -4.25 -19.11 -14.33
C THR A 110 -4.72 -17.68 -14.54
N VAL A 111 -4.87 -17.26 -15.80
CA VAL A 111 -5.26 -15.88 -16.10
C VAL A 111 -6.53 -15.86 -16.96
N SER A 112 -7.54 -15.16 -16.48
CA SER A 112 -8.74 -14.78 -17.25
C SER A 112 -8.62 -13.32 -17.68
N VAL A 113 -9.16 -12.99 -18.86
CA VAL A 113 -9.11 -11.63 -19.40
C VAL A 113 -10.50 -11.22 -19.87
N THR A 114 -10.98 -10.07 -19.41
CA THR A 114 -12.22 -9.44 -19.89
C THR A 114 -11.91 -8.03 -20.38
N GLN A 115 -12.37 -7.71 -21.59
CA GLN A 115 -12.35 -6.33 -22.08
C GLN A 115 -13.51 -5.55 -21.48
N VAL A 116 -13.22 -4.41 -20.86
CA VAL A 116 -14.21 -3.49 -20.31
C VAL A 116 -14.68 -2.56 -21.42
N ILE A 117 -15.98 -2.55 -21.67
CA ILE A 117 -16.65 -1.71 -22.67
C ILE A 117 -17.68 -0.81 -21.99
N THR A 118 -18.53 -1.39 -21.14
CA THR A 118 -19.65 -0.68 -20.48
C THR A 118 -19.94 -1.18 -19.08
N GLU A 119 -19.18 -2.15 -18.58
CA GLU A 119 -19.33 -2.77 -17.27
C GLU A 119 -19.25 -1.70 -16.18
N THR A 120 -20.19 -1.72 -15.23
CA THR A 120 -20.12 -0.87 -14.04
C THR A 120 -19.20 -1.52 -12.98
N PRO A 121 -18.83 -0.80 -11.90
CA PRO A 121 -18.14 -1.43 -10.78
C PRO A 121 -18.87 -2.68 -10.28
N GLU A 122 -20.20 -2.64 -10.18
CA GLU A 122 -21.02 -3.76 -9.73
C GLU A 122 -20.94 -4.96 -10.68
N ASP A 123 -20.95 -4.74 -12.00
CA ASP A 123 -20.77 -5.82 -12.99
C ASP A 123 -19.40 -6.48 -12.84
N ILE A 124 -18.34 -5.68 -12.66
CA ILE A 124 -16.97 -6.16 -12.44
C ILE A 124 -16.90 -6.98 -11.15
N ARG A 125 -17.45 -6.47 -10.04
CA ARG A 125 -17.48 -7.18 -8.75
C ARG A 125 -18.28 -8.47 -8.84
N ALA A 126 -19.39 -8.50 -9.59
CA ALA A 126 -20.18 -9.70 -9.80
C ALA A 126 -19.43 -10.81 -10.56
N ILE A 127 -18.61 -10.43 -11.55
CA ILE A 127 -17.72 -11.38 -12.25
C ILE A 127 -16.71 -11.97 -11.24
N LEU A 128 -16.03 -11.12 -10.47
CA LEU A 128 -15.05 -11.55 -9.46
C LEU A 128 -15.67 -12.48 -8.40
N GLN A 129 -16.87 -12.15 -7.92
CA GLN A 129 -17.63 -13.00 -7.00
C GLN A 129 -17.90 -14.40 -7.59
N SER A 130 -18.24 -14.48 -8.88
CA SER A 130 -18.50 -15.76 -9.55
C SER A 130 -17.24 -16.61 -9.69
N GLU A 131 -16.09 -15.96 -9.89
CA GLU A 131 -14.79 -16.61 -10.08
C GLU A 131 -14.10 -16.98 -8.77
N TYR A 132 -14.50 -16.38 -7.64
CA TYR A 132 -13.93 -16.69 -6.34
C TYR A 132 -14.03 -18.18 -5.97
N ALA A 133 -15.15 -18.82 -6.31
CA ALA A 133 -15.33 -20.27 -6.13
C ALA A 133 -14.38 -21.11 -6.99
N SER A 134 -13.78 -20.54 -8.03
CA SER A 134 -12.81 -21.17 -8.93
C SER A 134 -11.35 -20.88 -8.54
N GLY A 135 -11.11 -20.28 -7.38
CA GLY A 135 -9.76 -20.03 -6.85
C GLY A 135 -9.17 -18.67 -7.25
N LEU A 136 -10.01 -17.66 -7.49
CA LEU A 136 -9.56 -16.27 -7.66
C LEU A 136 -8.72 -15.82 -6.47
N VAL A 137 -7.55 -15.25 -6.75
CA VAL A 137 -6.63 -14.69 -5.74
C VAL A 137 -6.48 -13.19 -5.87
N GLY A 138 -6.75 -12.64 -7.06
CA GLY A 138 -6.62 -11.22 -7.30
C GLY A 138 -7.14 -10.74 -8.64
N VAL A 139 -7.22 -9.43 -8.76
CA VAL A 139 -7.65 -8.72 -9.97
C VAL A 139 -6.64 -7.66 -10.37
N ILE A 140 -6.44 -7.51 -11.69
CA ILE A 140 -5.63 -6.43 -12.28
C ILE A 140 -6.51 -5.61 -13.22
N LEU A 141 -6.52 -4.30 -13.03
CA LEU A 141 -7.35 -3.33 -13.75
C LEU A 141 -6.45 -2.49 -14.66
N VAL A 142 -6.56 -2.65 -15.98
CA VAL A 142 -5.67 -2.04 -16.99
C VAL A 142 -6.42 -0.99 -17.82
N GLY A 143 -5.90 0.24 -17.84
CA GLY A 143 -6.51 1.38 -18.54
C GLY A 143 -7.67 2.01 -17.76
N GLU A 144 -8.64 2.58 -18.46
CA GLU A 144 -9.86 3.17 -17.87
C GLU A 144 -10.86 2.09 -17.46
N VAL A 145 -10.59 1.43 -16.32
CA VAL A 145 -11.56 0.55 -15.67
C VAL A 145 -12.32 1.33 -14.59
N PRO A 146 -13.67 1.28 -14.53
CA PRO A 146 -14.44 2.03 -13.54
C PRO A 146 -14.00 1.83 -12.09
N ALA A 147 -14.25 2.85 -11.28
CA ALA A 147 -13.96 2.84 -9.86
C ALA A 147 -15.25 2.97 -9.05
N ALA A 148 -15.34 2.23 -7.96
CA ALA A 148 -16.35 2.51 -6.94
C ALA A 148 -15.96 3.77 -6.16
N TRP A 149 -16.95 4.56 -5.78
CA TRP A 149 -16.76 5.77 -4.99
C TRP A 149 -17.41 5.64 -3.63
N VAL A 150 -16.75 6.15 -2.61
CA VAL A 150 -17.18 6.07 -1.22
C VAL A 150 -17.37 7.46 -0.65
N GLN A 151 -18.43 7.63 0.14
CA GLN A 151 -18.68 8.79 0.97
C GLN A 151 -18.63 8.39 2.45
N LEU A 152 -17.59 8.82 3.17
CA LEU A 152 -17.47 8.55 4.61
C LEU A 152 -17.24 9.80 5.44
N PHE A 153 -17.94 9.87 6.57
CA PHE A 153 -17.71 10.91 7.57
C PHE A 153 -16.49 10.57 8.43
N THR A 154 -15.44 11.38 8.30
CA THR A 154 -14.22 11.19 9.08
C THR A 154 -14.28 12.05 10.34
N ILE A 155 -14.50 11.41 11.49
CA ILE A 155 -14.59 12.09 12.80
C ILE A 155 -13.30 12.86 13.15
N THR A 156 -12.13 12.32 12.79
CA THR A 156 -10.82 12.92 13.12
C THR A 156 -10.61 14.28 12.47
N HIS A 157 -11.25 14.53 11.33
CA HIS A 157 -11.10 15.75 10.55
C HIS A 157 -12.42 16.52 10.35
N TYR A 158 -13.52 16.02 10.93
CA TYR A 158 -14.86 16.63 10.88
C TYR A 158 -15.32 17.01 9.46
N TYR A 159 -15.03 16.17 8.46
CA TYR A 159 -15.50 16.36 7.10
C TYR A 159 -15.94 15.03 6.48
N THR A 160 -16.81 15.13 5.48
CA THR A 160 -17.22 14.01 4.64
C THR A 160 -16.24 13.90 3.47
N SER A 161 -15.57 12.76 3.35
CA SER A 161 -14.63 12.51 2.24
C SER A 161 -15.32 11.73 1.12
N HIS A 162 -15.13 12.18 -0.11
CA HIS A 162 -15.46 11.45 -1.33
C HIS A 162 -14.17 10.97 -1.98
N PHE A 163 -14.02 9.66 -2.15
CA PHE A 163 -12.80 9.09 -2.73
C PHE A 163 -13.11 7.81 -3.51
N PRO A 164 -12.37 7.57 -4.61
CA PRO A 164 -12.44 6.30 -5.32
C PRO A 164 -11.69 5.22 -4.53
N THR A 165 -12.06 3.96 -4.68
CA THR A 165 -11.37 2.85 -4.00
C THR A 165 -11.46 1.56 -4.83
N ASP A 166 -10.34 0.83 -4.91
CA ASP A 166 -10.33 -0.52 -5.47
C ASP A 166 -10.64 -1.57 -4.40
N TYR A 167 -10.83 -1.15 -3.14
CA TYR A 167 -11.29 -2.03 -2.06
C TYR A 167 -12.63 -2.70 -2.35
N PHE A 168 -13.49 -2.02 -3.12
CA PHE A 168 -14.74 -2.58 -3.61
C PHE A 168 -14.56 -3.88 -4.41
N TYR A 169 -13.44 -4.02 -5.11
CA TYR A 169 -13.09 -5.23 -5.85
C TYR A 169 -12.36 -6.26 -4.99
N MET A 170 -11.79 -5.86 -3.85
CA MET A 170 -11.12 -6.74 -2.90
C MET A 170 -12.09 -7.46 -1.97
N ASP A 171 -13.14 -6.76 -1.56
CA ASP A 171 -14.25 -7.26 -0.74
C ASP A 171 -15.30 -7.88 -1.66
N LEU A 172 -15.53 -9.19 -1.57
CA LEU A 172 -16.44 -9.95 -2.42
C LEU A 172 -17.72 -10.39 -1.69
N ASP A 173 -17.80 -10.35 -0.37
CA ASP A 173 -18.98 -10.79 0.39
C ASP A 173 -19.61 -9.74 1.31
N GLY A 174 -19.00 -8.56 1.38
CA GLY A 174 -19.49 -7.37 2.07
C GLY A 174 -20.62 -6.65 1.35
N THR A 175 -21.38 -5.91 2.14
CA THR A 175 -22.54 -5.14 1.69
C THR A 175 -22.14 -3.69 1.48
N TRP A 176 -22.30 -3.23 0.24
CA TRP A 176 -22.04 -1.87 -0.19
C TRP A 176 -23.35 -1.27 -0.68
N ASN A 177 -23.85 -0.26 0.02
CA ASN A 177 -25.10 0.40 -0.33
C ASN A 177 -24.89 1.90 -0.53
N ASP A 178 -25.42 2.40 -1.64
CA ASP A 178 -25.58 3.83 -1.94
C ASP A 178 -27.01 4.21 -1.54
N SER A 179 -27.15 4.77 -0.34
CA SER A 179 -28.46 4.98 0.30
C SER A 179 -29.30 6.06 -0.37
N ASN A 180 -28.68 6.97 -1.11
CA ASN A 180 -29.33 8.11 -1.73
C ASN A 180 -29.24 8.10 -3.28
N ALA A 181 -28.61 7.07 -3.87
CA ALA A 181 -28.40 6.88 -5.30
C ALA A 181 -27.63 8.04 -5.95
N ASP A 182 -26.65 8.63 -5.25
CA ASP A 182 -25.81 9.71 -5.75
C ASP A 182 -24.49 9.24 -6.39
N GLY A 183 -24.27 7.92 -6.46
CA GLY A 183 -23.08 7.29 -7.01
C GLY A 183 -21.99 7.05 -5.97
N PHE A 184 -22.23 7.34 -4.69
CA PHE A 184 -21.29 7.12 -3.61
C PHE A 184 -21.84 6.12 -2.58
N TYR A 185 -21.09 5.05 -2.35
CA TYR A 185 -21.36 4.11 -1.28
C TYR A 185 -21.18 4.81 0.09
N ASP A 186 -22.24 4.84 0.89
CA ASP A 186 -22.31 5.54 2.18
C ASP A 186 -22.73 4.64 3.35
N ASP A 187 -23.15 3.40 3.06
CA ASP A 187 -23.46 2.35 4.03
C ASP A 187 -22.67 1.08 3.69
N LEU A 188 -21.60 0.83 4.47
CA LEU A 188 -20.72 -0.32 4.34
C LEU A 188 -20.91 -1.24 5.55
N SER A 189 -21.31 -2.49 5.32
CA SER A 189 -21.66 -3.43 6.40
C SER A 189 -21.45 -4.90 6.00
N GLY A 190 -21.64 -5.82 6.95
CA GLY A 190 -21.40 -7.24 6.74
C GLY A 190 -19.98 -7.66 7.08
N THR A 191 -19.51 -8.74 6.46
CA THR A 191 -18.09 -9.13 6.44
C THR A 191 -17.40 -8.18 5.48
N MET A 192 -16.40 -7.46 5.96
CA MET A 192 -15.75 -6.41 5.16
C MET A 192 -14.26 -6.66 5.07
N GLU A 193 -13.76 -7.77 5.59
CA GLU A 193 -12.40 -8.24 5.35
C GLU A 193 -12.21 -8.59 3.86
N PRO A 194 -11.04 -8.33 3.25
CA PRO A 194 -10.87 -8.51 1.81
C PRO A 194 -10.47 -9.94 1.44
N GLU A 195 -11.19 -10.54 0.48
CA GLU A 195 -10.95 -11.91 -0.01
C GLU A 195 -9.76 -12.00 -0.98
N ILE A 196 -9.59 -10.98 -1.83
CA ILE A 196 -8.60 -10.95 -2.91
C ILE A 196 -7.83 -9.63 -2.92
N TRP A 197 -6.64 -9.61 -3.52
CA TRP A 197 -5.92 -8.36 -3.79
C TRP A 197 -6.39 -7.71 -5.09
N ALA A 198 -6.21 -6.39 -5.21
CA ALA A 198 -6.49 -5.64 -6.43
C ALA A 198 -5.27 -4.77 -6.77
N GLY A 199 -4.96 -4.67 -8.07
CA GLY A 199 -3.95 -3.76 -8.60
C GLY A 199 -4.45 -2.99 -9.81
N ARG A 200 -4.05 -1.72 -9.92
CA ARG A 200 -4.51 -0.83 -10.99
C ARG A 200 -3.36 -0.25 -11.80
N ILE A 201 -3.36 -0.52 -13.10
CA ILE A 201 -2.41 0.01 -14.09
C ILE A 201 -3.19 0.98 -14.98
N THR A 202 -3.38 2.21 -14.52
CA THR A 202 -4.14 3.25 -15.23
C THR A 202 -3.32 4.52 -15.40
N PRO A 203 -2.84 4.84 -16.62
CA PRO A 203 -2.17 6.11 -16.90
C PRO A 203 -3.10 7.17 -17.50
N SER A 204 -4.41 6.94 -17.49
CA SER A 204 -5.38 7.74 -18.24
C SER A 204 -5.52 9.18 -17.75
N PHE A 205 -5.14 9.43 -16.48
CA PHE A 205 -5.04 10.77 -15.90
C PHE A 205 -3.62 11.35 -15.95
N CYS A 206 -2.66 10.65 -16.54
CA CYS A 206 -1.29 11.13 -16.79
C CYS A 206 -1.20 11.88 -18.13
N ILE A 207 -1.63 13.14 -18.15
CA ILE A 207 -1.68 13.96 -19.38
C ILE A 207 -0.31 14.43 -19.89
N PHE A 208 0.79 13.99 -19.27
CA PHE A 208 2.16 14.24 -19.73
C PHE A 208 2.64 13.22 -20.76
N GLY A 209 1.87 12.18 -21.05
CA GLY A 209 2.18 11.15 -22.04
C GLY A 209 0.95 10.67 -22.79
N ASP A 210 1.17 9.81 -23.78
CA ASP A 210 0.12 9.05 -24.46
C ASP A 210 -0.16 7.74 -23.70
N GLU A 211 -1.44 7.44 -23.46
CA GLU A 211 -1.88 6.30 -22.65
C GLU A 211 -1.39 4.95 -23.19
N VAL A 212 -1.57 4.71 -24.49
CA VAL A 212 -1.14 3.47 -25.15
C VAL A 212 0.37 3.31 -25.05
N THR A 213 1.13 4.40 -25.22
CA THR A 213 2.58 4.41 -25.08
C THR A 213 3.01 4.09 -23.65
N MET A 214 2.41 4.73 -22.64
CA MET A 214 2.72 4.50 -21.23
C MET A 214 2.38 3.07 -20.79
N LEU A 215 1.26 2.50 -21.24
CA LEU A 215 0.91 1.11 -20.97
C LEU A 215 1.90 0.13 -21.61
N ASN A 216 2.27 0.33 -22.88
CA ASN A 216 3.26 -0.51 -23.54
C ASN A 216 4.63 -0.43 -22.84
N GLN A 217 5.07 0.76 -22.43
CA GLN A 217 6.29 0.96 -21.67
C GLN A 217 6.22 0.29 -20.30
N TYR A 218 5.09 0.40 -19.60
CA TYR A 218 4.87 -0.26 -18.32
C TYR A 218 5.01 -1.78 -18.43
N PHE A 219 4.36 -2.41 -19.41
CA PHE A 219 4.47 -3.87 -19.59
C PHE A 219 5.88 -4.31 -20.00
N ALA A 220 6.56 -3.55 -20.86
CA ALA A 220 7.95 -3.83 -21.20
C ALA A 220 8.88 -3.72 -19.97
N LYS A 221 8.67 -2.70 -19.12
CA LYS A 221 9.38 -2.49 -17.85
C LYS A 221 9.12 -3.63 -16.86
N ASN A 222 7.86 -4.06 -16.76
CA ASN A 222 7.44 -5.18 -15.92
C ASN A 222 8.14 -6.47 -16.33
N HIS A 223 8.11 -6.81 -17.63
CA HIS A 223 8.82 -7.95 -18.17
C HIS A 223 10.35 -7.86 -17.95
N ALA A 224 10.93 -6.67 -18.14
CA ALA A 224 12.35 -6.45 -17.93
C ALA A 224 12.76 -6.70 -16.47
N TYR A 225 11.94 -6.28 -15.50
CA TYR A 225 12.16 -6.58 -14.09
C TYR A 225 12.08 -8.09 -13.81
N ARG A 226 11.00 -8.76 -14.24
CA ARG A 226 10.81 -10.20 -14.03
C ARG A 226 11.92 -11.07 -14.62
N THR A 227 12.47 -10.65 -15.74
CA THR A 227 13.57 -11.35 -16.43
C THR A 227 14.96 -10.92 -15.97
N GLY A 228 15.07 -9.92 -15.09
CA GLY A 228 16.34 -9.38 -14.61
C GLY A 228 17.06 -8.46 -15.60
N SER A 229 16.42 -8.08 -16.71
CA SER A 229 16.97 -7.11 -17.67
C SER A 229 16.91 -5.68 -17.17
N MET A 230 16.01 -5.38 -16.22
CA MET A 230 15.99 -4.15 -15.42
C MET A 230 16.28 -4.52 -13.97
N SER A 231 17.28 -3.89 -13.35
CA SER A 231 17.60 -4.07 -11.94
C SER A 231 18.04 -2.76 -11.32
N VAL A 232 17.82 -2.66 -10.02
CA VAL A 232 18.35 -1.62 -9.13
C VAL A 232 19.04 -2.33 -7.95
N PRO A 233 19.85 -1.64 -7.13
CA PRO A 233 20.46 -2.28 -5.95
C PRO A 233 19.41 -2.84 -4.98
N ASP A 234 19.66 -4.04 -4.45
CA ASP A 234 18.81 -4.74 -3.46
C ASP A 234 18.86 -4.07 -2.08
N ARG A 235 18.31 -2.86 -1.99
CA ARG A 235 18.29 -2.03 -0.79
C ARG A 235 17.04 -1.17 -0.69
N ALA A 236 16.74 -0.74 0.52
CA ALA A 236 15.55 0.02 0.84
C ALA A 236 15.85 1.43 1.38
N LEU A 237 14.94 2.37 1.11
CA LEU A 237 14.93 3.71 1.66
C LEU A 237 13.65 3.95 2.46
N GLY A 238 13.76 4.18 3.77
CA GLY A 238 12.71 4.81 4.55
C GLY A 238 12.96 6.31 4.63
N TYR A 239 12.14 7.13 3.97
CA TYR A 239 12.23 8.59 3.98
C TYR A 239 11.05 9.17 4.76
N ILE A 240 11.29 9.45 6.04
CA ILE A 240 10.25 9.63 7.05
C ILE A 240 10.34 11.03 7.63
N GLU A 241 9.32 11.85 7.40
CA GLU A 241 9.23 13.20 7.97
C GLU A 241 9.02 13.18 9.50
N ILE A 242 8.41 12.11 10.02
CA ILE A 242 7.97 12.03 11.41
C ILE A 242 8.94 11.16 12.25
N PRO A 243 9.61 11.72 13.27
CA PRO A 243 10.81 11.11 13.83
C PRO A 243 10.61 9.86 14.71
N TRP A 244 9.35 9.48 14.96
CA TRP A 244 8.99 8.40 15.88
C TRP A 244 8.47 7.14 15.19
N TYR A 245 8.51 7.08 13.85
CA TYR A 245 8.14 5.91 13.07
C TYR A 245 9.33 5.42 12.24
N VAL A 246 9.63 4.13 12.32
CA VAL A 246 10.63 3.49 11.46
C VAL A 246 9.94 2.30 10.77
N PRO A 247 9.89 2.26 9.43
CA PRO A 247 9.28 1.14 8.72
C PRO A 247 10.14 -0.11 8.84
N ALA A 248 9.50 -1.27 9.01
CA ALA A 248 10.16 -2.57 9.21
C ALA A 248 10.68 -3.19 7.89
N MET A 249 11.37 -2.39 7.07
CA MET A 249 11.89 -2.80 5.76
C MET A 249 13.02 -3.83 5.87
N ASP A 250 13.60 -3.98 7.05
CA ASP A 250 14.65 -4.95 7.39
C ASP A 250 14.17 -6.41 7.36
N TYR A 251 12.85 -6.64 7.40
CA TYR A 251 12.27 -7.95 7.06
C TYR A 251 12.56 -8.35 5.61
N VAL A 252 12.71 -7.39 4.69
CA VAL A 252 12.87 -7.64 3.25
C VAL A 252 14.31 -7.39 2.78
N TYR A 253 15.02 -6.42 3.37
CA TYR A 253 16.34 -5.99 2.92
C TYR A 253 17.42 -6.07 4.00
N GLY A 254 18.63 -6.47 3.60
CA GLY A 254 19.81 -6.40 4.45
C GLY A 254 20.46 -5.01 4.50
N ASP A 255 20.20 -4.17 3.48
CA ASP A 255 20.66 -2.79 3.39
C ASP A 255 19.43 -1.85 3.39
N VAL A 256 19.24 -1.12 4.50
CA VAL A 256 18.14 -0.18 4.70
C VAL A 256 18.71 1.16 5.12
N THR A 257 18.44 2.20 4.34
CA THR A 257 18.74 3.59 4.70
C THR A 257 17.48 4.25 5.27
N ILE A 258 17.59 4.82 6.47
CA ILE A 258 16.49 5.58 7.10
C ILE A 258 16.91 7.05 7.20
N VAL A 259 16.15 7.94 6.55
CA VAL A 259 16.24 9.40 6.68
C VAL A 259 15.04 9.87 7.50
N ILE A 260 15.31 10.41 8.69
CA ILE A 260 14.28 10.69 9.70
C ILE A 260 14.56 11.94 10.55
N ASP A 261 15.65 12.66 10.27
CA ASP A 261 16.00 13.88 10.98
C ASP A 261 15.23 15.05 10.37
N GLU A 262 14.27 15.58 11.12
CA GLU A 262 13.37 16.69 10.76
C GLU A 262 14.09 17.94 10.24
N ASN A 263 15.37 18.16 10.58
CA ASN A 263 16.14 19.29 10.06
C ASN A 263 16.78 19.02 8.69
N THR A 264 16.79 17.78 8.23
CA THR A 264 17.43 17.36 6.97
C THR A 264 16.50 16.63 6.01
N THR A 265 15.35 16.14 6.49
CA THR A 265 14.29 15.56 5.67
C THR A 265 13.63 16.65 4.82
N THR A 266 14.16 16.89 3.62
CA THR A 266 13.70 17.94 2.70
C THR A 266 13.32 17.37 1.33
N ALA A 267 12.56 18.13 0.55
CA ALA A 267 12.24 17.77 -0.84
C ALA A 267 13.47 17.72 -1.74
N LEU A 268 14.51 18.54 -1.46
CA LEU A 268 15.74 18.52 -2.23
C LEU A 268 16.51 17.22 -2.00
N ASP A 269 16.69 16.83 -0.73
CA ASP A 269 17.37 15.59 -0.37
C ASP A 269 16.57 14.37 -0.84
N TYR A 270 15.25 14.37 -0.69
CA TYR A 270 14.42 13.26 -1.17
C TYR A 270 14.58 13.02 -2.67
N LYS A 271 14.57 14.08 -3.50
CA LYS A 271 14.81 13.97 -4.95
C LYS A 271 16.20 13.42 -5.26
N TYR A 272 17.21 13.83 -4.51
CA TYR A 272 18.57 13.29 -4.66
C TYR A 272 18.61 11.80 -4.31
N MET A 273 17.96 11.40 -3.22
CA MET A 273 17.88 10.01 -2.76
C MET A 273 17.16 9.12 -3.76
N LEU A 274 16.06 9.59 -4.36
CA LEU A 274 15.35 8.85 -5.42
C LEU A 274 16.22 8.53 -6.65
N GLN A 275 17.35 9.21 -6.84
CA GLN A 275 18.29 8.97 -7.94
C GLN A 275 19.46 8.04 -7.57
N GLN A 276 19.46 7.47 -6.36
CA GLN A 276 20.58 6.63 -5.90
C GLN A 276 20.34 5.14 -6.15
N GLY A 277 19.17 4.72 -6.62
CA GLY A 277 18.82 3.32 -6.82
C GLY A 277 18.40 2.64 -5.51
N TYR A 278 17.12 2.35 -5.37
CA TYR A 278 16.53 1.59 -4.27
C TYR A 278 15.49 0.63 -4.84
N GLU A 279 15.49 -0.64 -4.44
CA GLU A 279 14.41 -1.52 -4.85
C GLU A 279 13.08 -1.09 -4.21
N PHE A 280 13.13 -0.67 -2.95
CA PHE A 280 11.94 -0.25 -2.20
C PHE A 280 12.13 1.12 -1.55
N VAL A 281 11.14 2.00 -1.71
CA VAL A 281 11.07 3.30 -1.04
C VAL A 281 9.80 3.38 -0.19
N HIS A 282 9.92 3.77 1.07
CA HIS A 282 8.81 4.13 1.95
C HIS A 282 8.89 5.62 2.24
N LEU A 283 7.99 6.40 1.65
CA LEU A 283 7.83 7.82 1.95
C LEU A 283 6.73 7.99 3.00
N LEU A 284 7.02 8.71 4.08
CA LEU A 284 6.01 9.25 4.97
C LEU A 284 6.19 10.77 5.02
N SER A 285 5.20 11.50 4.52
CA SER A 285 5.19 12.97 4.53
C SER A 285 3.76 13.52 4.50
N HIS A 286 3.61 14.83 4.61
CA HIS A 286 2.36 15.47 4.20
C HIS A 286 2.21 15.42 2.66
N SER A 287 0.97 15.38 2.16
CA SER A 287 0.74 15.39 0.70
C SER A 287 -0.64 15.89 0.31
N SER A 288 -0.75 16.13 -1.00
CA SER A 288 -1.97 16.25 -1.77
C SER A 288 -1.87 15.29 -2.97
N PRO A 289 -2.87 15.22 -3.86
CA PRO A 289 -2.72 14.48 -5.12
C PRO A 289 -1.49 14.88 -5.93
N TRP A 290 -1.06 16.14 -5.90
CA TRP A 290 -0.04 16.65 -6.82
C TRP A 290 1.34 16.85 -6.21
N GLY A 291 1.48 16.70 -4.89
CA GLY A 291 2.76 16.99 -4.25
C GLY A 291 2.85 16.52 -2.80
N SER A 292 4.02 16.02 -2.45
CA SER A 292 4.45 15.63 -1.10
C SER A 292 5.29 16.77 -0.53
N THR A 293 4.96 17.22 0.68
CA THR A 293 5.55 18.40 1.33
C THR A 293 6.17 17.99 2.64
N PHE A 294 7.38 18.49 2.88
CA PHE A 294 8.15 18.21 4.09
C PHE A 294 8.17 19.45 4.98
N PHE A 295 7.78 19.28 6.24
CA PHE A 295 8.01 20.26 7.28
C PHE A 295 9.37 20.03 7.92
N LEU A 296 9.92 21.11 8.49
CA LEU A 296 11.10 21.05 9.36
C LEU A 296 10.65 20.92 10.83
N GLU A 297 11.62 20.94 11.75
CA GLU A 297 11.40 20.89 13.20
C GLU A 297 10.21 21.75 13.66
N ASP A 298 9.42 21.23 14.59
CA ASP A 298 8.19 21.84 15.12
C ASP A 298 7.08 22.13 14.07
N GLU A 299 6.97 21.27 13.04
CA GLU A 299 6.01 21.43 11.93
C GLU A 299 6.19 22.77 11.18
N THR A 300 7.44 23.26 11.11
CA THR A 300 7.72 24.55 10.47
C THR A 300 7.82 24.41 8.95
N TYR A 301 7.24 25.36 8.22
CA TYR A 301 7.38 25.38 6.76
C TYR A 301 8.84 25.65 6.38
N GLY A 302 9.40 24.85 5.47
CA GLY A 302 10.76 25.08 4.97
C GLY A 302 11.41 23.88 4.27
N GLY A 303 10.93 22.65 4.49
CA GLY A 303 11.48 21.44 3.86
C GLY A 303 11.16 21.32 2.36
N GLY A 304 10.20 22.10 1.86
CA GLY A 304 9.84 22.16 0.45
C GLY A 304 8.90 21.04 0.02
N SER A 305 8.62 20.97 -1.28
CA SER A 305 7.71 19.98 -1.85
C SER A 305 8.31 19.31 -3.08
N VAL A 306 7.97 18.03 -3.25
CA VAL A 306 8.17 17.27 -4.48
C VAL A 306 6.83 17.15 -5.18
N PHE A 307 6.75 17.63 -6.42
CA PHE A 307 5.51 17.64 -7.19
C PHE A 307 5.50 16.58 -8.28
N SER A 308 4.31 16.24 -8.78
CA SER A 308 4.17 15.25 -9.87
C SER A 308 4.94 15.62 -11.13
N TYR A 309 5.04 16.91 -11.46
CA TYR A 309 5.83 17.37 -12.62
C TYR A 309 7.35 17.26 -12.40
N ASP A 310 7.82 17.04 -11.18
CA ASP A 310 9.23 16.76 -10.92
C ASP A 310 9.61 15.33 -11.35
N MET A 311 8.66 14.37 -11.33
CA MET A 311 8.96 12.93 -11.44
C MET A 311 9.70 12.57 -12.72
N ALA A 312 9.29 13.09 -13.88
CA ALA A 312 9.97 12.82 -15.16
C ALA A 312 11.42 13.34 -15.20
N HIS A 313 11.73 14.39 -14.43
CA HIS A 313 13.09 14.96 -14.35
C HIS A 313 13.93 14.28 -13.27
N VAL A 314 13.30 13.89 -12.16
CA VAL A 314 13.95 13.11 -11.11
C VAL A 314 14.28 11.71 -11.63
N ASN A 315 13.37 11.12 -12.41
CA ASN A 315 13.39 9.73 -12.86
C ASN A 315 13.72 8.77 -11.69
N PRO A 316 12.81 8.63 -10.71
CA PRO A 316 13.08 7.83 -9.51
C PRO A 316 13.59 6.44 -9.89
N GLU A 317 14.81 6.11 -9.46
CA GLU A 317 15.41 4.78 -9.57
C GLU A 317 14.88 3.89 -8.43
N ALA A 318 13.56 3.77 -8.38
CA ALA A 318 12.82 3.00 -7.39
C ALA A 318 11.88 2.02 -8.07
N VAL A 319 11.77 0.76 -7.60
CA VAL A 319 10.86 -0.23 -8.21
C VAL A 319 9.51 -0.24 -7.49
N PHE A 320 9.53 -0.35 -6.17
CA PHE A 320 8.34 -0.32 -5.31
C PHE A 320 8.36 0.95 -4.46
N VAL A 321 7.25 1.67 -4.41
CA VAL A 321 7.09 2.83 -3.54
C VAL A 321 5.84 2.69 -2.67
N ILE A 322 5.99 2.80 -1.35
CA ILE A 322 4.87 3.11 -0.45
C ILE A 322 4.87 4.62 -0.24
N LEU A 323 3.78 5.26 -0.63
CA LEU A 323 3.56 6.68 -0.44
C LEU A 323 2.54 6.84 0.70
N GLU A 324 3.04 6.83 1.93
CA GLU A 324 2.22 7.02 3.12
C GLU A 324 1.94 8.52 3.34
N ALA A 325 1.05 9.06 2.51
CA ALA A 325 0.70 10.47 2.53
C ALA A 325 -0.70 10.73 1.95
N CYS A 326 -1.32 11.82 2.41
CA CYS A 326 -2.71 12.14 2.04
C CYS A 326 -2.93 12.27 0.53
N SER A 327 -3.91 11.53 0.01
CA SER A 327 -4.49 11.65 -1.35
C SER A 327 -3.51 11.58 -2.53
N ASN A 328 -2.25 11.20 -2.30
CA ASN A 328 -1.19 11.22 -3.31
C ASN A 328 -1.45 10.29 -4.50
N ALA A 329 -2.27 9.27 -4.31
CA ALA A 329 -2.60 8.28 -5.30
C ALA A 329 -4.09 8.33 -5.66
N LYS A 330 -4.76 9.48 -5.44
CA LYS A 330 -6.11 9.73 -5.92
C LYS A 330 -6.11 9.73 -7.46
N TYR A 331 -6.28 8.55 -8.03
CA TYR A 331 -6.03 8.23 -9.43
C TYR A 331 -6.98 8.90 -10.43
N THR A 332 -8.06 9.50 -9.94
CA THR A 332 -8.99 10.33 -10.71
C THR A 332 -8.56 11.79 -10.80
N GLU A 333 -7.50 12.18 -10.11
CA GLU A 333 -6.88 13.50 -10.25
C GLU A 333 -5.79 13.45 -11.32
N THR A 334 -5.83 14.46 -12.19
CA THR A 334 -4.85 14.63 -13.26
C THR A 334 -3.44 14.74 -12.70
N ASN A 335 -2.52 13.94 -13.25
CA ASN A 335 -1.10 13.86 -12.85
C ASN A 335 -0.94 13.70 -11.34
N ASN A 336 -1.71 12.79 -10.73
CA ASN A 336 -1.51 12.44 -9.32
C ASN A 336 -0.14 11.79 -9.11
N LEU A 337 0.44 12.00 -7.92
CA LEU A 337 1.78 11.55 -7.59
C LEU A 337 1.96 10.05 -7.79
N GLY A 338 1.05 9.22 -7.26
CA GLY A 338 1.13 7.76 -7.33
C GLY A 338 1.34 7.24 -8.76
N GLN A 339 0.54 7.73 -9.71
CA GLN A 339 0.72 7.37 -11.11
C GLN A 339 1.97 7.99 -11.73
N THR A 340 2.35 9.21 -11.34
CA THR A 340 3.56 9.85 -11.90
C THR A 340 4.86 9.18 -11.47
N TYR A 341 4.89 8.50 -10.31
CA TYR A 341 5.99 7.59 -9.99
C TYR A 341 6.07 6.47 -11.01
N ILE A 342 4.96 5.78 -11.30
CA ILE A 342 4.93 4.60 -12.18
C ILE A 342 5.20 4.95 -13.64
N PHE A 343 4.52 5.97 -14.19
CA PHE A 343 4.56 6.29 -15.62
C PHE A 343 5.54 7.40 -15.97
N GLY A 344 6.06 8.13 -14.98
CA GLY A 344 7.10 9.13 -15.14
C GLY A 344 8.52 8.62 -14.84
N SER A 345 8.68 7.33 -14.54
CA SER A 345 9.96 6.69 -14.21
C SER A 345 10.27 5.52 -15.15
N ASP A 346 11.55 5.33 -15.43
CA ASP A 346 12.07 4.15 -16.13
C ASP A 346 12.13 2.89 -15.25
N TYR A 347 11.90 3.01 -13.92
CA TYR A 347 12.11 1.93 -12.94
C TYR A 347 10.85 1.56 -12.15
N CYS A 348 10.02 2.53 -11.78
CA CYS A 348 8.92 2.30 -10.84
C CYS A 348 7.82 1.43 -11.44
N LEU A 349 7.55 0.29 -10.81
CA LEU A 349 6.51 -0.65 -11.21
C LEU A 349 5.29 -0.62 -10.30
N VAL A 350 5.48 -0.25 -9.03
CA VAL A 350 4.37 -0.24 -8.08
C VAL A 350 4.42 1.00 -7.19
N ALA A 351 3.27 1.64 -7.02
CA ALA A 351 3.01 2.58 -5.95
C ALA A 351 1.85 2.08 -5.08
N ILE A 352 2.01 2.10 -3.76
CA ILE A 352 0.92 1.94 -2.80
C ILE A 352 0.65 3.32 -2.20
N GLY A 353 -0.60 3.78 -2.20
CA GLY A 353 -0.90 5.12 -1.71
C GLY A 353 -2.38 5.36 -1.43
N GLU A 354 -2.68 6.54 -0.92
CA GLU A 354 -4.04 6.91 -0.51
C GLU A 354 -4.77 7.72 -1.59
N THR A 355 -6.05 7.40 -1.79
CA THR A 355 -6.99 8.22 -2.57
C THR A 355 -7.70 9.27 -1.72
N LYS A 356 -7.67 9.14 -0.39
CA LYS A 356 -8.27 10.06 0.59
C LYS A 356 -7.24 10.71 1.51
N ILE A 357 -7.66 11.71 2.29
CA ILE A 357 -6.78 12.34 3.28
C ILE A 357 -6.60 11.39 4.46
N MET A 358 -5.48 10.68 4.46
CA MET A 358 -5.01 9.80 5.53
C MET A 358 -3.50 9.58 5.41
N TYR A 359 -2.82 9.35 6.54
CA TYR A 359 -1.42 8.92 6.66
C TYR A 359 -1.17 8.43 8.10
N GLY A 360 -0.03 7.78 8.37
CA GLY A 360 0.32 7.32 9.72
C GLY A 360 -0.03 5.85 10.02
N ASN A 361 0.03 4.95 9.02
CA ASN A 361 -0.11 3.51 9.27
C ASN A 361 1.23 2.80 9.44
N SER A 362 1.19 1.69 10.17
CA SER A 362 2.27 0.70 10.08
C SER A 362 2.06 -0.19 8.86
N PHE A 363 3.13 -0.48 8.12
CA PHE A 363 3.17 -1.49 7.04
C PHE A 363 3.97 -2.73 7.46
N GLU A 364 4.14 -2.96 8.76
CA GLU A 364 4.93 -4.07 9.31
C GLU A 364 4.48 -5.44 8.80
N GLU A 365 3.17 -5.71 8.75
CA GLU A 365 2.62 -6.96 8.23
C GLU A 365 2.92 -7.16 6.75
N LEU A 366 2.90 -6.09 5.96
CA LEU A 366 3.27 -6.12 4.55
C LEU A 366 4.75 -6.48 4.40
N TYR A 367 5.64 -5.80 5.12
CA TYR A 367 7.08 -6.08 5.02
C TYR A 367 7.45 -7.47 5.53
N TYR A 368 6.81 -7.93 6.62
CA TYR A 368 7.00 -9.29 7.10
C TYR A 368 6.55 -10.30 6.02
N SER A 369 5.36 -10.13 5.44
CA SER A 369 4.84 -11.04 4.41
C SER A 369 5.74 -11.06 3.17
N LEU A 370 6.24 -9.91 2.73
CA LEU A 370 7.26 -9.81 1.68
C LEU A 370 8.56 -10.54 2.04
N GLY A 371 9.04 -10.39 3.28
CA GLY A 371 10.25 -11.05 3.79
C GLY A 371 10.16 -12.58 3.80
N GLU A 372 8.94 -13.11 3.93
CA GLU A 372 8.66 -14.55 3.81
C GLU A 372 8.56 -15.03 2.34
N GLY A 373 8.75 -14.14 1.36
CA GLY A 373 8.77 -14.46 -0.07
C GLY A 373 7.43 -14.39 -0.80
N ASN A 374 6.40 -13.80 -0.17
CA ASN A 374 5.12 -13.53 -0.82
C ASN A 374 5.25 -12.45 -1.90
N ASN A 375 4.32 -12.48 -2.88
CA ASN A 375 4.15 -11.35 -3.79
C ASN A 375 3.53 -10.15 -3.06
N LEU A 376 3.61 -8.99 -3.69
CA LEU A 376 3.12 -7.75 -3.12
C LEU A 376 1.61 -7.76 -2.86
N GLY A 377 0.82 -8.41 -3.71
CA GLY A 377 -0.63 -8.51 -3.60
C GLY A 377 -1.02 -9.28 -2.35
N ASP A 378 -0.45 -10.45 -2.11
CA ASP A 378 -0.66 -11.25 -0.91
C ASP A 378 -0.21 -10.49 0.34
N ALA A 379 0.97 -9.85 0.29
CA ALA A 379 1.48 -9.05 1.40
C ALA A 379 0.60 -7.83 1.72
N PHE A 380 0.12 -7.14 0.69
CA PHE A 380 -0.82 -6.04 0.83
C PHE A 380 -2.16 -6.51 1.37
N LEU A 381 -2.66 -7.65 0.89
CA LEU A 381 -3.89 -8.23 1.36
C LEU A 381 -3.80 -8.58 2.85
N ASP A 382 -2.69 -9.17 3.30
CA ASP A 382 -2.41 -9.50 4.70
C ASP A 382 -2.45 -8.28 5.59
N TRP A 383 -1.80 -7.19 5.18
CA TRP A 383 -1.92 -5.91 5.85
C TRP A 383 -3.37 -5.40 5.83
N LYS A 384 -3.99 -5.33 4.66
CA LYS A 384 -5.32 -4.74 4.47
C LYS A 384 -6.40 -5.45 5.29
N TRP A 385 -6.29 -6.77 5.49
CA TRP A 385 -7.19 -7.54 6.35
C TRP A 385 -7.31 -6.97 7.77
N TRP A 386 -6.20 -6.49 8.33
CA TRP A 386 -6.18 -5.89 9.65
C TRP A 386 -6.67 -4.44 9.63
N TYR A 387 -6.40 -3.72 8.56
CA TYR A 387 -6.52 -2.26 8.48
C TYR A 387 -7.65 -1.75 7.57
N TRP A 388 -8.53 -2.62 7.05
CA TRP A 388 -9.49 -2.24 6.02
C TRP A 388 -10.40 -1.06 6.39
N ASP A 389 -10.81 -0.95 7.66
CA ASP A 389 -11.82 -0.02 8.16
C ASP A 389 -11.40 1.45 8.02
N PHE A 390 -10.17 1.78 8.39
CA PHE A 390 -9.64 3.13 8.29
C PHE A 390 -8.96 3.42 6.96
N TRP A 391 -8.56 2.37 6.24
CA TRP A 391 -7.64 2.45 5.10
C TRP A 391 -8.29 2.05 3.79
N LEU A 392 -9.61 2.17 3.65
CA LEU A 392 -10.34 1.88 2.40
C LEU A 392 -9.73 2.54 1.16
N GLY A 393 -9.26 3.78 1.28
CA GLY A 393 -8.62 4.53 0.18
C GLY A 393 -7.16 4.16 -0.11
N CYS A 394 -6.56 3.21 0.62
CA CYS A 394 -5.24 2.70 0.31
C CYS A 394 -5.33 1.66 -0.80
N ASP A 395 -4.73 1.92 -1.96
CA ASP A 395 -4.81 1.03 -3.12
C ASP A 395 -3.42 0.70 -3.66
N VAL A 396 -3.30 -0.41 -4.39
CA VAL A 396 -2.07 -0.80 -5.11
C VAL A 396 -2.18 -0.35 -6.55
N PHE A 397 -1.25 0.47 -6.99
CA PHE A 397 -1.10 0.89 -8.38
C PHE A 397 0.08 0.17 -9.00
N GLY A 398 -0.12 -0.46 -10.15
CA GLY A 398 0.85 -1.37 -10.75
C GLY A 398 0.42 -2.83 -10.63
N ASP A 399 1.40 -3.71 -10.61
CA ASP A 399 1.23 -5.16 -10.68
C ASP A 399 1.46 -5.82 -9.31
N PRO A 400 0.40 -6.31 -8.64
CA PRO A 400 0.51 -6.91 -7.31
C PRO A 400 1.27 -8.23 -7.30
N THR A 401 1.43 -8.90 -8.44
CA THR A 401 2.07 -10.23 -8.47
C THR A 401 3.60 -10.15 -8.40
N LEU A 402 4.17 -8.96 -8.52
CA LEU A 402 5.61 -8.72 -8.40
C LEU A 402 6.13 -9.05 -7.00
N LYS A 403 7.39 -9.49 -6.97
CA LYS A 403 8.15 -9.78 -5.75
C LYS A 403 9.40 -8.92 -5.72
N PRO A 404 9.71 -8.24 -4.59
CA PRO A 404 11.05 -7.68 -4.40
C PRO A 404 12.10 -8.82 -4.40
N HIS A 405 13.32 -8.53 -4.83
CA HIS A 405 14.42 -9.49 -4.83
C HIS A 405 14.93 -9.82 -3.41
N GLY A 406 14.71 -8.91 -2.45
CA GLY A 406 15.14 -8.99 -1.05
C GLY A 406 15.06 -10.37 -0.36
N HIS A 407 16.06 -10.63 0.51
CA HIS A 407 16.41 -11.84 1.31
C HIS A 407 16.27 -13.26 0.71
N ALA A 408 15.58 -13.49 -0.42
CA ALA A 408 15.36 -14.86 -0.89
C ALA A 408 15.03 -15.05 -2.39
N ASN A 409 15.05 -14.01 -3.23
CA ASN A 409 14.84 -14.20 -4.66
C ASN A 409 16.10 -13.86 -5.46
N PRO A 410 17.21 -14.63 -5.31
CA PRO A 410 18.27 -14.52 -6.29
C PRO A 410 17.62 -14.81 -7.63
N MET A 411 17.68 -13.83 -8.55
CA MET A 411 17.26 -14.02 -9.93
C MET A 411 17.63 -15.44 -10.34
N LYS A 412 16.66 -16.27 -10.72
CA LYS A 412 16.93 -17.53 -11.40
C LYS A 412 17.55 -17.15 -12.74
N MET A 413 18.82 -16.79 -12.72
CA MET A 413 19.70 -16.79 -13.88
C MET A 413 19.55 -18.19 -14.45
N ALA A 414 18.87 -18.28 -15.59
CA ALA A 414 18.67 -19.54 -16.28
C ALA A 414 20.05 -20.19 -16.48
N GLY A 415 20.36 -21.22 -15.67
CA GLY A 415 21.55 -22.06 -15.85
C GLY A 415 22.61 -22.09 -14.75
N PHE A 416 22.46 -21.42 -13.59
CA PHE A 416 23.42 -21.60 -12.48
C PHE A 416 22.71 -21.84 -11.14
N SER A 417 22.75 -23.10 -10.67
CA SER A 417 22.40 -23.43 -9.29
C SER A 417 23.56 -23.05 -8.37
N TYR A 418 23.29 -22.21 -7.36
CA TYR A 418 24.25 -21.96 -6.29
C TYR A 418 24.37 -23.24 -5.43
N GLU A 419 25.43 -24.02 -5.62
CA GLU A 419 25.82 -24.98 -4.59
C GLU A 419 26.28 -24.18 -3.37
N SER A 420 25.61 -24.41 -2.25
CA SER A 420 26.01 -23.83 -0.97
C SER A 420 27.48 -24.14 -0.73
N ILE A 421 28.28 -23.08 -0.58
CA ILE A 421 29.66 -23.20 -0.12
C ILE A 421 29.60 -23.84 1.27
N LYS A 422 29.88 -25.14 1.32
CA LYS A 422 30.16 -25.83 2.58
C LYS A 422 31.28 -25.05 3.24
N THR A 423 31.02 -24.53 4.43
CA THR A 423 31.99 -23.84 5.28
C THR A 423 33.20 -24.74 5.48
N GLY A 424 34.24 -24.49 4.68
CA GLY A 424 35.51 -25.19 4.72
C GLY A 424 36.22 -24.84 6.02
N GLY A 425 36.19 -25.76 6.97
CA GLY A 425 37.05 -25.71 8.15
C GLY A 425 38.51 -25.74 7.71
N SER A 426 39.16 -24.59 7.74
CA SER A 426 40.62 -24.49 7.74
C SER A 426 41.04 -23.65 8.93
N LYS A 427 41.53 -24.35 9.97
CA LYS A 427 42.26 -23.73 11.07
C LYS A 427 43.58 -23.19 10.50
N TRP A 428 43.85 -21.93 10.77
CA TRP A 428 45.17 -21.35 10.57
C TRP A 428 46.12 -21.92 11.62
N GLU A 429 47.04 -22.80 11.22
CA GLU A 429 48.19 -23.16 12.04
C GLU A 429 49.14 -21.96 12.10
N THR A 430 49.27 -21.38 13.28
CA THR A 430 50.35 -20.45 13.61
C THR A 430 51.39 -21.20 14.42
N SER A 431 52.47 -21.59 13.75
CA SER A 431 53.71 -21.97 14.41
C SER A 431 54.89 -21.62 13.51
N ALA A 432 55.76 -20.78 14.05
CA ALA A 432 57.13 -20.57 13.59
C ALA A 432 58.06 -21.58 14.28
#